data_AF-A0A6P0JZA4-F1
#
_entry.id   AF-A0A6P0JZA4-F1
#
_cell.length_a   1.000
_cell.length_b   1.000
_cell.length_c   1.000
_cell.angle_alpha   90.00
_cell.angle_beta   90.00
_cell.angle_gamma   90.00
#
_symmetry.space_group_name_H-M   'P 1'
#
loop_
_entity.id
_entity.type
_entity.pdbx_description
1 polymer ?
#
loop_
_entity_poly.entity_id
_entity_poly.type
_entity_poly.pdbx_seq_one_letter_code
_entity_poly.pdbx_strand_id
1 'polypeptide(L)'
;MGKLRNFLIGAGIAAAGGVGTKLAVDYFRNRGKEEEVEESEVDPEPTSEAEVAYANVEDSSVQEFLDTSFGAPGRYVPTRSPKVFDYQGQQYMVIWAYDNEKEKNQMLAFLYTDAGRQMVASVGYTAEAADYNLNLEDTPFAVEINGEQMTSGQGETDGTEEVDFVPAGA
;
A
#
# COMPACT_ATOMS: atom_id res chain seq x y z
N MET A 1 -10.68 19.05 7.67
CA MET A 1 -10.30 18.62 6.31
C MET A 1 -9.78 17.21 6.44
N GLY A 2 -10.33 16.31 5.64
CA GLY A 2 -10.07 14.89 5.76
C GLY A 2 -8.58 14.55 5.62
N LYS A 3 -8.06 13.74 6.55
CA LYS A 3 -6.63 13.38 6.57
C LYS A 3 -6.23 12.66 5.27
N LEU A 4 -7.08 11.77 4.75
CA LEU A 4 -6.79 10.96 3.57
C LEU A 4 -6.81 11.78 2.28
N ARG A 5 -7.72 12.75 2.16
CA ARG A 5 -7.72 13.67 1.01
C ARG A 5 -6.50 14.56 0.95
N ASN A 6 -6.10 15.12 2.09
CA ASN A 6 -4.89 15.93 2.19
C ASN A 6 -3.64 15.10 1.83
N PHE A 7 -3.63 13.83 2.24
CA PHE A 7 -2.62 12.85 1.85
C PHE A 7 -2.57 12.65 0.33
N LEU A 8 -3.71 12.41 -0.32
CA LEU A 8 -3.78 12.13 -1.77
C LEU A 8 -3.25 13.32 -2.56
N ILE A 9 -3.67 14.53 -2.18
CA ILE A 9 -3.19 15.78 -2.76
C ILE A 9 -1.67 15.92 -2.57
N GLY A 10 -1.16 15.66 -1.36
CA GLY A 10 0.27 15.72 -1.06
C GLY A 10 1.11 14.65 -1.79
N ALA A 11 0.52 13.51 -2.09
CA ALA A 11 1.14 12.44 -2.87
C ALA A 11 1.08 12.69 -4.38
N GLY A 12 0.29 13.68 -4.85
CA GLY A 12 0.00 13.85 -6.27
C GLY A 12 -0.87 12.73 -6.85
N ILE A 13 -1.64 12.04 -6.00
CA ILE A 13 -2.51 10.93 -6.38
C ILE A 13 -3.95 11.43 -6.46
N ALA A 14 -4.65 11.08 -7.53
CA ALA A 14 -6.05 11.42 -7.72
C ALA A 14 -6.95 10.37 -7.07
N ALA A 15 -7.98 10.80 -6.35
CA ALA A 15 -9.01 9.90 -5.84
C ALA A 15 -9.91 9.43 -6.98
N ALA A 16 -10.20 8.13 -7.07
CA ALA A 16 -11.21 7.56 -7.97
C ALA A 16 -12.59 7.51 -7.28
N GLY A 17 -13.03 8.65 -6.74
CA GLY A 17 -14.30 8.78 -6.01
C GLY A 17 -14.13 9.07 -4.52
N GLY A 18 -15.04 8.54 -3.70
CA GLY A 18 -15.14 8.80 -2.27
C GLY A 18 -14.08 8.13 -1.39
N VAL A 19 -14.02 8.59 -0.13
CA VAL A 19 -13.28 7.95 0.98
C VAL A 19 -14.31 7.15 1.79
N GLY A 20 -14.00 5.91 2.16
CA GLY A 20 -14.89 4.99 2.88
C GLY A 20 -14.28 4.48 4.19
N THR A 21 -15.08 3.74 4.97
CA THR A 21 -14.61 2.95 6.13
C THR A 21 -14.96 1.49 5.96
N LYS A 22 -14.08 0.60 6.42
CA LYS A 22 -14.28 -0.86 6.36
C LYS A 22 -13.60 -1.53 7.54
N LEU A 23 -13.95 -2.79 7.85
CA LEU A 23 -13.16 -3.59 8.77
C LEU A 23 -11.75 -3.78 8.20
N ALA A 24 -10.74 -3.53 9.03
CA ALA A 24 -9.33 -3.63 8.67
C ALA A 24 -8.99 -5.02 8.12
N VAL A 25 -9.50 -6.07 8.76
CA VAL A 25 -9.32 -7.47 8.34
C VAL A 25 -9.88 -7.75 6.95
N ASP A 26 -10.99 -7.13 6.57
CA ASP A 26 -11.61 -7.31 5.24
C ASP A 26 -10.89 -6.47 4.19
N TYR A 27 -10.51 -5.26 4.55
CA TYR A 27 -9.80 -4.35 3.65
C TYR A 27 -8.43 -4.90 3.27
N PHE A 28 -7.61 -5.36 4.22
CA PHE A 28 -6.27 -5.86 3.89
C PHE A 28 -6.31 -7.16 3.09
N ARG A 29 -7.35 -8.00 3.28
CA ARG A 29 -7.56 -9.22 2.48
C ARG A 29 -8.12 -8.96 1.08
N ASN A 30 -8.74 -7.80 0.83
CA ASN A 30 -9.32 -7.51 -0.48
C ASN A 30 -8.20 -7.24 -1.51
N ARG A 31 -7.89 -8.23 -2.35
CA ARG A 31 -6.82 -8.10 -3.37
C ARG A 31 -7.30 -7.44 -4.68
N GLY A 32 -8.59 -7.12 -4.80
CA GLY A 32 -9.19 -6.51 -5.98
C GLY A 32 -9.46 -5.01 -5.83
N LYS A 33 -10.11 -4.43 -6.85
CA LYS A 33 -10.61 -3.05 -6.80
C LYS A 33 -11.68 -2.94 -5.71
N GLU A 34 -11.61 -1.91 -4.88
CA GLU A 34 -12.66 -1.62 -3.89
C GLU A 34 -13.95 -1.16 -4.59
N GLU A 35 -15.07 -1.35 -3.89
CA GLU A 35 -16.36 -0.85 -4.35
C GLU A 35 -16.32 0.69 -4.47
N GLU A 36 -17.03 1.22 -5.47
CA GLU A 36 -17.16 2.66 -5.64
C GLU A 36 -17.86 3.24 -4.42
N VAL A 37 -17.18 4.16 -3.73
CA VAL A 37 -17.72 4.88 -2.59
C VAL A 37 -18.27 6.21 -3.09
N GLU A 38 -19.49 6.57 -2.66
CA GLU A 38 -20.06 7.87 -2.97
C GLU A 38 -19.13 9.00 -2.48
N GLU A 39 -18.94 10.00 -3.34
CA GLU A 39 -18.15 11.18 -2.98
C GLU A 39 -18.87 11.98 -1.90
N SER A 40 -18.31 11.95 -0.69
CA SER A 40 -18.69 12.80 0.44
C SER A 40 -17.70 13.96 0.58
N GLU A 41 -18.08 15.15 1.07
CA GLU A 41 -17.10 16.22 1.34
C GLU A 41 -16.30 16.00 2.63
N VAL A 42 -16.73 15.06 3.47
CA VAL A 42 -16.13 14.75 4.77
C VAL A 42 -15.49 13.37 4.70
N ASP A 43 -14.22 13.26 5.11
CA ASP A 43 -13.60 11.94 5.25
C ASP A 43 -14.32 11.18 6.37
N PRO A 44 -14.77 9.95 6.12
CA PRO A 44 -15.38 9.15 7.17
C PRO A 44 -14.33 8.86 8.25
N GLU A 45 -14.73 9.05 9.50
CA GLU A 45 -13.91 8.70 10.66
C GLU A 45 -14.24 7.25 11.07
N PRO A 46 -13.23 6.40 11.29
CA PRO A 46 -13.47 5.06 11.79
C PRO A 46 -14.13 5.14 13.16
N THR A 47 -15.17 4.33 13.38
CA THR A 47 -15.95 4.29 14.61
C THR A 47 -15.35 3.35 15.66
N SER A 48 -14.34 2.57 15.28
CA SER A 48 -13.57 1.68 16.16
C SER A 48 -12.14 1.45 15.66
N GLU A 49 -11.26 0.95 16.52
CA GLU A 49 -9.87 0.58 16.16
C GLU A 49 -9.78 -0.61 15.19
N ALA A 50 -10.88 -1.35 15.02
CA ALA A 50 -10.98 -2.44 14.05
C ALA A 50 -11.35 -1.95 12.65
N GLU A 51 -11.71 -0.67 12.50
CA GLU A 51 -12.04 -0.05 11.23
C GLU A 51 -10.85 0.71 10.65
N VAL A 52 -10.78 0.71 9.32
CA VAL A 52 -9.81 1.45 8.53
C VAL A 52 -10.57 2.43 7.65
N ALA A 53 -10.10 3.68 7.61
CA ALA A 53 -10.57 4.64 6.61
C ALA A 53 -9.70 4.46 5.36
N TYR A 54 -10.31 4.38 4.17
CA TYR A 54 -9.59 4.12 2.93
C TYR A 54 -10.06 5.05 1.82
N ALA A 55 -9.20 5.26 0.82
CA ALA A 55 -9.55 6.02 -0.37
C ALA A 55 -9.37 5.16 -1.62
N ASN A 56 -10.33 5.29 -2.54
CA ASN A 56 -10.18 4.78 -3.90
C ASN A 56 -9.32 5.75 -4.69
N VAL A 57 -8.39 5.24 -5.49
CA VAL A 57 -7.44 6.05 -6.26
C VAL A 57 -7.50 5.71 -7.73
N GLU A 58 -7.27 6.70 -8.59
CA GLU A 58 -7.24 6.51 -10.02
C GLU A 58 -5.93 5.81 -10.41
N ASP A 59 -6.04 4.66 -11.09
CA ASP A 59 -4.87 3.86 -11.50
C ASP A 59 -3.85 4.68 -12.31
N SER A 60 -4.31 5.63 -13.14
CA SER A 60 -3.43 6.55 -13.90
C SER A 60 -2.57 7.42 -12.99
N SER A 61 -3.14 7.92 -11.88
CA SER A 61 -2.41 8.76 -10.92
C SER A 61 -1.35 7.97 -10.14
N VAL A 62 -1.56 6.65 -9.99
CA VAL A 62 -0.58 5.74 -9.37
C VAL A 62 0.62 5.54 -10.28
N GLN A 63 0.39 5.39 -11.59
CA GLN A 63 1.49 5.28 -12.55
C GLN A 63 2.34 6.56 -12.56
N GLU A 64 1.71 7.74 -12.63
CA GLU A 64 2.42 9.02 -12.57
C GLU A 64 3.21 9.19 -11.26
N PHE A 65 2.62 8.76 -10.14
CA PHE A 65 3.27 8.73 -8.84
C PHE A 65 4.53 7.85 -8.86
N LEU A 66 4.45 6.64 -9.41
CA LEU A 66 5.58 5.69 -9.47
C LEU A 66 6.68 6.26 -10.37
N ASP A 67 6.33 6.73 -11.55
CA ASP A 67 7.27 7.29 -12.52
C ASP A 67 8.04 8.48 -11.93
N THR A 68 7.32 9.38 -11.25
CA THR A 68 7.91 10.57 -10.59
C THR A 68 8.79 10.17 -9.40
N SER A 69 8.34 9.19 -8.62
CA SER A 69 9.02 8.78 -7.38
C SER A 69 10.36 8.11 -7.62
N PHE A 70 10.46 7.33 -8.69
CA PHE A 70 11.66 6.54 -9.01
C PHE A 70 12.48 7.11 -10.16
N GLY A 71 11.98 8.12 -10.88
CA GLY A 71 12.68 8.77 -11.99
C GLY A 71 12.92 7.85 -13.20
N ALA A 72 12.23 6.72 -13.25
CA ALA A 72 12.32 5.71 -14.31
C ALA A 72 10.91 5.38 -14.82
N PRO A 73 10.37 6.21 -15.75
CA PRO A 73 9.00 6.04 -16.22
C PRO A 73 8.75 4.67 -16.82
N GLY A 74 7.66 4.02 -16.41
CA GLY A 74 7.28 2.68 -16.86
C GLY A 74 8.08 1.55 -16.22
N ARG A 75 8.98 1.82 -15.29
CA ARG A 75 9.66 0.75 -14.53
C ARG A 75 8.67 -0.05 -13.71
N TYR A 76 7.95 0.61 -12.82
CA TYR A 76 6.94 -0.03 -11.97
C TYR A 76 5.56 0.19 -12.60
N VAL A 77 4.92 -0.90 -13.04
CA VAL A 77 3.57 -0.86 -13.61
C VAL A 77 2.60 -1.54 -12.64
N PRO A 78 1.59 -0.85 -12.07
CA PRO A 78 0.65 -1.44 -11.14
C PRO A 78 -0.01 -2.70 -11.72
N THR A 79 -0.05 -3.78 -10.94
CA THR A 79 -0.69 -5.06 -11.32
C THR A 79 -2.07 -5.23 -10.69
N ARG A 80 -2.40 -4.41 -9.68
CA ARG A 80 -3.70 -4.32 -9.02
C ARG A 80 -3.90 -2.93 -8.42
N SER A 81 -5.14 -2.60 -8.06
CA SER A 81 -5.47 -1.34 -7.40
C SER A 81 -4.66 -1.16 -6.10
N PRO A 82 -4.13 0.04 -5.82
CA PRO A 82 -3.41 0.28 -4.58
C PRO A 82 -4.34 0.21 -3.38
N LYS A 83 -3.73 0.08 -2.22
CA LYS A 83 -4.37 0.33 -0.94
C LYS A 83 -3.89 1.66 -0.40
N VAL A 84 -4.80 2.60 -0.20
CA VAL A 84 -4.55 3.89 0.45
C VAL A 84 -5.47 4.01 1.64
N PHE A 85 -4.89 4.16 2.83
CA PHE A 85 -5.68 4.10 4.06
C PHE A 85 -5.04 4.80 5.26
N ASP A 86 -5.90 5.18 6.21
CA ASP A 86 -5.55 5.65 7.55
C ASP A 86 -5.93 4.55 8.54
N TYR A 87 -4.93 4.06 9.27
CA TYR A 87 -5.11 3.04 10.29
C TYR A 87 -4.35 3.45 11.55
N GLN A 88 -5.04 3.46 12.69
CA GLN A 88 -4.50 3.89 13.99
C GLN A 88 -3.83 5.28 13.96
N GLY A 89 -4.33 6.19 13.11
CA GLY A 89 -3.82 7.56 12.99
C GLY A 89 -2.57 7.72 12.15
N GLN A 90 -2.12 6.64 11.49
CA GLN A 90 -1.02 6.64 10.53
C GLN A 90 -1.55 6.36 9.12
N GLN A 91 -0.93 6.99 8.14
CA GLN A 91 -1.37 6.95 6.75
C GLN A 91 -0.43 6.11 5.90
N TYR A 92 -1.01 5.18 5.16
CA TYR A 92 -0.29 4.19 4.41
C TYR A 92 -0.72 4.15 2.96
N MET A 93 0.23 3.76 2.12
CA MET A 93 -0.04 3.34 0.77
C MET A 93 0.72 2.07 0.43
N VAL A 94 0.01 1.09 -0.10
CA VAL A 94 0.59 -0.17 -0.57
C VAL A 94 0.27 -0.34 -2.04
N ILE A 95 1.30 -0.57 -2.84
CA ILE A 95 1.22 -0.74 -4.28
C ILE A 95 1.84 -2.10 -4.62
N TRP A 96 1.16 -2.84 -5.49
CA TRP A 96 1.74 -3.99 -6.17
C TRP A 96 1.92 -3.65 -7.63
N ALA A 97 3.13 -3.83 -8.11
CA ALA A 97 3.54 -3.49 -9.46
C ALA A 97 4.43 -4.58 -10.03
N TYR A 98 4.57 -4.59 -11.35
CA TYR A 98 5.61 -5.34 -12.04
C TYR A 98 6.80 -4.40 -12.28
N ASP A 99 8.00 -4.81 -11.86
CA ASP A 99 9.26 -4.11 -12.14
C ASP A 99 9.79 -4.57 -13.51
N ASN A 100 9.53 -3.79 -14.55
CA ASN A 100 10.00 -4.06 -15.92
C ASN A 100 11.52 -4.05 -16.06
N GLU A 101 12.28 -3.40 -15.17
CA GLU A 101 13.75 -3.43 -15.23
C GLU A 101 14.32 -4.71 -14.65
N LYS A 102 13.61 -5.33 -13.70
CA LYS A 102 14.05 -6.53 -12.98
C LYS A 102 13.25 -7.78 -13.34
N GLU A 103 12.25 -7.62 -14.21
CA GLU A 103 11.35 -8.66 -14.70
C GLU A 103 10.68 -9.48 -13.57
N LYS A 104 10.30 -8.80 -12.48
CA LYS A 104 9.73 -9.42 -11.29
C LYS A 104 8.54 -8.63 -10.74
N ASN A 105 7.73 -9.28 -9.92
CA ASN A 105 6.71 -8.55 -9.16
C ASN A 105 7.34 -7.78 -8.02
N GLN A 106 6.68 -6.70 -7.60
CA GLN A 106 7.15 -5.80 -6.57
C GLN A 106 5.98 -5.34 -5.71
N MET A 107 6.06 -5.56 -4.40
CA MET A 107 5.26 -4.85 -3.40
C MET A 107 6.05 -3.67 -2.84
N LEU A 108 5.40 -2.52 -2.74
CA LEU A 108 5.94 -1.28 -2.19
C LEU A 108 4.95 -0.75 -1.15
N ALA A 109 5.41 -0.56 0.09
CA ALA A 109 4.62 0.08 1.14
C ALA A 109 5.28 1.39 1.59
N PHE A 110 4.45 2.41 1.75
CA PHE A 110 4.85 3.75 2.15
C PHE A 110 4.07 4.16 3.39
N LEU A 111 4.77 4.70 4.38
CA LEU A 111 4.21 5.43 5.51
C LEU A 111 4.36 6.93 5.25
N TYR A 112 3.31 7.68 5.54
CA TYR A 112 3.32 9.13 5.40
C TYR A 112 3.43 9.77 6.77
N THR A 113 4.40 10.68 6.87
CA THR A 113 4.76 11.41 8.08
C THR A 113 4.73 12.91 7.79
N ASP A 114 4.84 13.72 8.83
CA ASP A 114 4.98 15.18 8.67
C ASP A 114 6.22 15.58 7.85
N ALA A 115 7.25 14.72 7.82
CA ALA A 115 8.46 14.92 7.02
C ALA A 115 8.30 14.48 5.55
N GLY A 116 7.12 13.97 5.19
CA GLY A 116 6.81 13.44 3.86
C GLY A 116 6.68 11.92 3.86
N ARG A 117 6.86 11.34 2.67
CA ARG A 117 6.67 9.91 2.41
C ARG A 117 7.94 9.12 2.70
N GLN A 118 7.82 8.09 3.54
CA GLN A 118 8.87 7.12 3.82
C GLN A 118 8.47 5.76 3.24
N MET A 119 9.36 5.13 2.49
CA MET A 119 9.16 3.72 2.12
C MET A 119 9.48 2.84 3.33
N VAL A 120 8.52 2.00 3.73
CA VAL A 120 8.62 1.13 4.91
C VAL A 120 8.68 -0.34 4.57
N ALA A 121 8.27 -0.73 3.36
CA ALA A 121 8.51 -2.07 2.83
C ALA A 121 8.76 -2.04 1.32
N SER A 122 9.67 -2.87 0.87
CA SER A 122 9.90 -3.18 -0.54
C SER A 122 10.19 -4.67 -0.64
N VAL A 123 9.38 -5.40 -1.40
CA VAL A 123 9.55 -6.84 -1.63
C VAL A 123 9.45 -7.13 -3.12
N GLY A 124 10.57 -7.53 -3.71
CA GLY A 124 10.62 -8.08 -5.06
C GLY A 124 10.42 -9.59 -5.01
N TYR A 125 9.64 -10.15 -5.92
CA TYR A 125 9.35 -11.58 -5.89
C TYR A 125 9.11 -12.19 -7.28
N THR A 126 9.64 -13.40 -7.43
CA THR A 126 9.37 -14.34 -8.52
C THR A 126 9.09 -15.71 -7.91
N ALA A 127 8.68 -16.67 -8.74
CA ALA A 127 8.54 -18.06 -8.31
C ALA A 127 9.87 -18.70 -7.83
N GLU A 128 11.02 -18.08 -8.12
CA GLU A 128 12.34 -18.62 -7.76
C GLU A 128 12.93 -17.99 -6.50
N ALA A 129 12.75 -16.69 -6.29
CA ALA A 129 13.28 -15.97 -5.14
C ALA A 129 12.42 -14.75 -4.76
N ALA A 130 12.50 -14.36 -3.50
CA ALA A 130 11.96 -13.08 -3.04
C ALA A 130 13.02 -12.31 -2.26
N ASP A 131 13.28 -11.07 -2.66
CA ASP A 131 14.14 -10.12 -1.96
C ASP A 131 13.29 -9.10 -1.20
N TYR A 132 13.66 -8.80 0.04
CA TYR A 132 12.91 -7.90 0.90
C TYR A 132 13.81 -6.86 1.56
N ASN A 133 13.22 -5.71 1.84
CA ASN A 133 13.75 -4.64 2.67
C ASN A 133 12.59 -4.04 3.48
N LEU A 134 12.57 -4.31 4.79
CA LEU A 134 11.44 -4.07 5.67
C LEU A 134 11.85 -3.22 6.88
N ASN A 135 11.04 -2.21 7.16
CA ASN A 135 11.16 -1.29 8.28
C ASN A 135 9.77 -1.03 8.88
N LEU A 136 9.10 -2.10 9.36
CA LEU A 136 7.72 -2.08 9.87
C LEU A 136 7.62 -2.25 11.40
N GLU A 137 8.74 -2.33 12.13
CA GLU A 137 8.76 -2.61 13.58
C GLU A 137 7.93 -1.61 14.42
N ASP A 138 7.85 -0.36 13.96
CA ASP A 138 7.10 0.72 14.59
C ASP A 138 5.69 0.91 13.98
N THR A 139 5.21 -0.08 13.21
CA THR A 139 3.91 -0.07 12.54
C THR A 139 3.07 -1.27 12.98
N PRO A 140 1.73 -1.23 12.86
CA PRO A 140 0.89 -2.38 13.20
C PRO A 140 0.87 -3.46 12.10
N PHE A 141 1.87 -3.47 11.19
CA PHE A 141 1.87 -4.28 9.98
C PHE A 141 3.08 -5.19 9.86
N ALA A 142 2.89 -6.25 9.08
CA ALA A 142 3.92 -7.16 8.62
C ALA A 142 3.75 -7.42 7.12
N VAL A 143 4.81 -7.91 6.51
CA VAL A 143 4.77 -8.52 5.19
C VAL A 143 4.66 -10.02 5.37
N GLU A 144 3.69 -10.65 4.74
CA GLU A 144 3.61 -12.11 4.69
C GLU A 144 4.21 -12.63 3.39
N ILE A 145 5.25 -13.47 3.52
CA ILE A 145 5.90 -14.18 2.41
C ILE A 145 5.87 -15.67 2.76
N ASN A 146 5.31 -16.51 1.89
CA ASN A 146 5.22 -17.97 2.12
C ASN A 146 4.56 -18.36 3.47
N GLY A 147 3.65 -17.53 3.98
CA GLY A 147 2.97 -17.74 5.27
C GLY A 147 3.79 -17.34 6.50
N GLU A 148 4.97 -16.75 6.32
CA GLU A 148 5.77 -16.17 7.40
C GLU A 148 5.61 -14.64 7.42
N GLN A 149 5.24 -14.11 8.59
CA GLN A 149 5.13 -12.66 8.80
C GLN A 149 6.48 -12.06 9.20
N MET A 150 6.89 -11.04 8.45
CA MET A 150 8.15 -10.33 8.61
C MET A 150 7.88 -8.84 8.86
N THR A 151 8.47 -8.29 9.92
CA THR A 151 8.32 -6.87 10.28
C THR A 151 9.59 -6.06 10.03
N SER A 152 10.75 -6.71 9.90
CA SER A 152 12.02 -6.02 9.67
C SER A 152 13.06 -6.87 8.95
N GLY A 153 14.11 -6.17 8.51
CA GLY A 153 15.31 -6.78 7.96
C GLY A 153 15.43 -6.56 6.45
N GLN A 154 16.58 -7.00 5.93
CA GLN A 154 16.89 -6.98 4.51
C GLN A 154 17.56 -8.29 4.14
N GLY A 155 17.10 -8.93 3.07
CA GLY A 155 17.65 -10.20 2.64
C GLY A 155 16.89 -10.82 1.48
N GLU A 156 17.12 -12.11 1.31
CA GLU A 156 16.45 -12.96 0.33
C GLU A 156 15.83 -14.17 1.04
N THR A 157 14.73 -14.67 0.49
CA THR A 157 14.04 -15.89 0.90
C THR A 157 13.62 -16.67 -0.34
N ASP A 158 13.03 -17.84 -0.14
CA ASP A 158 12.51 -18.67 -1.22
C ASP A 158 11.48 -17.92 -2.06
N GLY A 159 11.36 -18.30 -3.34
CA GLY A 159 10.39 -17.71 -4.25
C GLY A 159 8.96 -17.79 -3.76
N THR A 160 8.14 -16.85 -4.26
CA THR A 160 6.70 -16.82 -4.03
C THR A 160 5.99 -16.23 -5.25
N GLU A 161 4.75 -16.64 -5.46
CA GLU A 161 3.86 -15.98 -6.43
C GLU A 161 3.10 -14.81 -5.82
N GLU A 162 3.16 -14.66 -4.50
CA GLU A 162 2.35 -13.71 -3.75
C GLU A 162 3.04 -13.16 -2.51
N VAL A 163 2.83 -11.87 -2.29
CA VAL A 163 3.26 -11.15 -1.10
C VAL A 163 2.12 -10.27 -0.64
N ASP A 164 1.78 -10.38 0.64
CA ASP A 164 0.71 -9.61 1.26
C ASP A 164 1.25 -8.63 2.30
N PHE A 165 0.52 -7.54 2.47
CA PHE A 165 0.72 -6.57 3.56
C PHE A 165 -0.43 -6.74 4.53
N VAL A 166 -0.13 -7.25 5.73
CA VAL A 166 -1.13 -7.74 6.69
C VAL A 166 -0.90 -7.12 8.07
N PRO A 167 -1.93 -7.05 8.94
CA PRO A 167 -1.70 -6.69 10.34
C PRO A 167 -0.75 -7.68 11.00
N ALA A 168 0.18 -7.18 11.81
CA ALA A 168 1.11 -8.04 12.52
C ALA A 168 0.37 -8.91 13.55
N GLY A 169 0.66 -10.21 13.57
CA GLY A 169 0.02 -11.19 14.45
C GLY A 169 -1.38 -11.63 14.03
N ALA A 170 -1.79 -11.34 12.78
CA ALA A 170 -3.03 -11.82 12.17
C ALA A 170 -3.00 -13.31 11.83
#